data_AF-A0A9W4SGW3-F1
#
_entry.id   AF-A0A9W4SGW3-F1
#
_cell.length_a   1.000
_cell.length_b   1.000
_cell.length_c   1.000
_cell.angle_alpha   90.00
_cell.angle_beta   90.00
_cell.angle_gamma   90.00
#
_symmetry.space_group_name_H-M   'P 1'
#
loop_
_entity.id
_entity.type
_entity.pdbx_description
1 polymer ?
#
loop_
_entity_poly.entity_id
_entity_poly.type
_entity_poly.pdbx_seq_one_letter_code
_entity_poly.pdbx_strand_id
1 'polypeptide(L)'
;METFTDLLSDTTDLYSLFSLSESATAAEIKKAYYKLALQYHPDKLTSLTPKEKEEGTKKFQALGFAYSILSDTKKRERYDKSGEVGDLPGIEDLGSDGWKEFFKELWSGVVDANSIDEFKKKYQGSEEEREDLIKAYKTSKGNMDEIMTRVPGSSIDDEARFRDILNEAIKSEEIRSYKKFTETSSSSSINKRKMDAEREAKEAEKMAKELGLVNNEDEKEINDIILKRGEKRMNALIESLEARYSNNESKKAKVTGKGKKTKNKGVIVNEPTEEEFRAIQEKMLKNRSKK
;
A
#
# COMPACT_ATOMS: atom_id res chain seq x y z
N MET A 1 -20.54 -11.17 -8.45
CA MET A 1 -19.35 -10.40 -8.06
C MET A 1 -19.92 -9.14 -7.45
N GLU A 2 -19.85 -9.00 -6.13
CA GLU A 2 -20.32 -7.80 -5.44
C GLU A 2 -19.47 -6.61 -5.92
N THR A 3 -20.13 -5.59 -6.46
CA THR A 3 -19.51 -4.33 -6.84
C THR A 3 -19.18 -3.53 -5.59
N PHE A 4 -18.26 -2.57 -5.68
CA PHE A 4 -17.94 -1.67 -4.57
C PHE A 4 -19.19 -0.94 -4.06
N THR A 5 -20.10 -0.60 -4.97
CA THR A 5 -21.42 -0.05 -4.69
C THR A 5 -22.37 -1.04 -4.02
N ASP A 6 -22.30 -2.33 -4.34
CA ASP A 6 -23.06 -3.38 -3.66
C ASP A 6 -22.67 -3.44 -2.18
N LEU A 7 -21.36 -3.39 -1.86
CA LEU A 7 -20.88 -3.42 -0.47
C LEU A 7 -21.32 -2.19 0.33
N LEU A 8 -21.37 -1.03 -0.30
CA LEU A 8 -21.88 0.22 0.29
C LEU A 8 -23.42 0.28 0.33
N SER A 9 -24.12 -0.44 -0.53
CA SER A 9 -25.59 -0.51 -0.54
C SER A 9 -26.14 -1.58 0.40
N ASP A 10 -25.41 -2.68 0.58
CA ASP A 10 -25.73 -3.77 1.52
C ASP A 10 -25.34 -3.39 2.96
N THR A 11 -24.32 -2.55 3.14
CA THR A 11 -24.05 -1.89 4.43
C THR A 11 -24.95 -0.67 4.56
N THR A 12 -26.17 -0.92 5.01
CA THR A 12 -27.26 0.06 5.26
C THR A 12 -26.87 1.27 6.11
N ASP A 13 -25.67 1.30 6.70
CA ASP A 13 -25.16 2.40 7.52
C ASP A 13 -23.61 2.47 7.52
N LEU A 14 -23.04 3.67 7.33
CA LEU A 14 -21.60 3.92 7.42
C LEU A 14 -21.04 3.61 8.82
N TYR A 15 -21.84 3.76 9.88
CA TYR A 15 -21.40 3.41 11.23
C TYR A 15 -21.25 1.89 11.42
N SER A 16 -22.05 1.08 10.70
CA SER A 16 -21.99 -0.38 10.75
C SER A 16 -20.67 -0.95 10.23
N LEU A 17 -20.03 -0.27 9.25
CA LEU A 17 -18.70 -0.62 8.73
C LEU A 17 -17.63 -0.57 9.83
N PHE A 18 -17.78 0.35 10.79
CA PHE A 18 -16.91 0.47 11.95
C PHE A 18 -17.38 -0.33 13.16
N SER A 19 -18.53 -1.00 13.06
CA SER A 19 -19.25 -1.61 14.20
C SER A 19 -19.50 -0.62 15.33
N LEU A 20 -19.79 0.63 14.97
CA LEU A 20 -20.09 1.73 15.89
C LEU A 20 -21.58 2.08 15.85
N SER A 21 -22.04 2.79 16.88
CA SER A 21 -23.37 3.41 16.86
C SER A 21 -23.33 4.78 16.18
N GLU A 22 -24.47 5.26 15.68
CA GLU A 22 -24.63 6.61 15.13
C GLU A 22 -24.23 7.71 16.13
N SER A 23 -24.29 7.41 17.44
CA SER A 23 -23.89 8.31 18.52
C SER A 23 -22.37 8.39 18.76
N ALA A 24 -21.56 7.63 17.99
CA ALA A 24 -20.11 7.57 18.18
C ALA A 24 -19.45 8.95 17.99
N THR A 25 -18.48 9.25 18.85
CA THR A 25 -17.70 10.47 18.80
C THR A 25 -16.70 10.43 17.64
N ALA A 26 -16.25 11.60 17.16
CA ALA A 26 -15.24 11.68 16.11
C ALA A 26 -13.93 10.96 16.49
N ALA A 27 -13.58 10.95 17.78
CA ALA A 27 -12.42 10.24 18.29
C ALA A 27 -12.56 8.71 18.19
N GLU A 28 -13.75 8.16 18.50
CA GLU A 28 -14.04 6.73 18.38
C GLU A 28 -14.05 6.28 16.92
N ILE A 29 -14.64 7.07 16.03
CA ILE A 29 -14.67 6.81 14.58
C ILE A 29 -13.24 6.79 14.02
N LYS A 30 -12.42 7.80 14.37
CA LYS A 30 -11.02 7.86 13.97
C LYS A 30 -10.25 6.63 14.46
N LYS A 31 -10.43 6.25 15.71
CA LYS A 31 -9.76 5.08 16.30
C LYS A 31 -10.19 3.75 15.66
N ALA A 32 -11.49 3.55 15.44
CA ALA A 32 -12.01 2.35 14.80
C ALA A 32 -11.52 2.24 13.35
N TYR A 33 -11.51 3.36 12.61
CA TYR A 33 -10.93 3.42 11.27
C TYR A 33 -9.48 2.94 11.27
N TYR A 34 -8.61 3.49 12.12
CA TYR A 34 -7.18 3.09 12.14
C TYR A 34 -6.99 1.60 12.37
N LYS A 35 -7.75 1.04 13.31
CA LYS A 35 -7.68 -0.38 13.64
C LYS A 35 -8.02 -1.27 12.44
N LEU A 36 -9.10 -0.92 11.73
CA LEU A 36 -9.54 -1.68 10.56
C LEU A 36 -8.64 -1.42 9.33
N ALA A 37 -8.17 -0.18 9.15
CA ALA A 37 -7.24 0.19 8.08
C ALA A 37 -5.93 -0.59 8.20
N LEU A 38 -5.37 -0.75 9.40
CA LEU A 38 -4.19 -1.57 9.65
C LEU A 38 -4.42 -3.06 9.37
N GLN A 39 -5.66 -3.55 9.55
CA GLN A 39 -6.01 -4.94 9.29
C GLN A 39 -6.17 -5.23 7.80
N TYR A 40 -6.76 -4.30 7.04
CA TYR A 40 -7.05 -4.44 5.61
C TYR A 40 -6.03 -3.72 4.71
N HIS A 41 -4.91 -3.25 5.25
CA HIS A 41 -3.87 -2.58 4.46
C HIS A 41 -3.29 -3.54 3.40
N PRO A 42 -3.11 -3.10 2.14
CA PRO A 42 -2.63 -3.96 1.05
C PRO A 42 -1.31 -4.67 1.36
N ASP A 43 -0.43 -4.05 2.14
CA ASP A 43 0.84 -4.63 2.59
C ASP A 43 0.65 -5.92 3.41
N LYS A 44 -0.33 -5.95 4.33
CA LYS A 44 -0.64 -7.15 5.13
C LYS A 44 -1.36 -8.22 4.32
N LEU A 45 -1.98 -7.85 3.21
CA LEU A 45 -2.73 -8.77 2.35
C LEU A 45 -1.84 -9.45 1.30
N THR A 46 -0.56 -9.08 1.18
CA THR A 46 0.40 -9.63 0.21
C THR A 46 0.51 -11.17 0.22
N SER A 47 0.28 -11.80 1.37
CA SER A 47 0.35 -13.27 1.55
C SER A 47 -0.95 -14.03 1.22
N LEU A 48 -2.07 -13.35 1.00
CA LEU A 48 -3.39 -13.98 0.79
C LEU A 48 -3.66 -14.37 -0.66
N THR A 49 -4.74 -15.14 -0.88
CA THR A 49 -5.20 -15.51 -2.22
C THR A 49 -5.65 -14.26 -3.00
N PRO A 50 -5.62 -14.29 -4.35
CA PRO A 50 -6.02 -13.13 -5.17
C PRO A 50 -7.43 -12.63 -4.88
N LYS A 51 -8.35 -13.55 -4.55
CA LYS A 51 -9.74 -13.23 -4.24
C LYS A 51 -9.87 -12.51 -2.89
N GLU A 52 -9.19 -13.01 -1.86
CA GLU A 52 -9.17 -12.39 -0.53
C GLU A 52 -8.48 -11.01 -0.56
N LYS A 53 -7.46 -10.83 -1.41
CA LYS A 53 -6.84 -9.53 -1.65
C LYS A 53 -7.82 -8.54 -2.25
N GLU A 54 -8.61 -8.95 -3.24
CA GLU A 54 -9.61 -8.09 -3.87
C GLU A 54 -10.69 -7.68 -2.85
N GLU A 55 -11.21 -8.63 -2.08
CA GLU A 55 -12.20 -8.37 -1.02
C GLU A 55 -11.64 -7.45 0.08
N GLY A 56 -10.39 -7.67 0.51
CA GLY A 56 -9.72 -6.81 1.48
C GLY A 56 -9.48 -5.40 0.95
N THR A 57 -9.14 -5.27 -0.32
CA THR A 57 -8.97 -3.96 -0.98
C THR A 57 -10.29 -3.20 -1.06
N LYS A 58 -11.39 -3.87 -1.43
CA LYS A 58 -12.74 -3.27 -1.44
C LYS A 58 -13.17 -2.81 -0.06
N LYS A 59 -12.92 -3.61 0.98
CA LYS A 59 -13.19 -3.24 2.38
C LYS A 59 -12.36 -2.03 2.82
N PHE A 60 -11.07 -2.00 2.47
CA PHE A 60 -10.20 -0.87 2.78
C PHE A 60 -10.68 0.43 2.12
N GLN A 61 -11.08 0.35 0.85
CA GLN A 61 -11.68 1.47 0.11
C GLN A 61 -12.97 1.96 0.78
N ALA A 62 -13.87 1.04 1.14
CA ALA A 62 -15.13 1.37 1.81
C ALA A 62 -14.92 2.02 3.18
N LEU A 63 -13.94 1.56 3.96
CA LEU A 63 -13.56 2.16 5.24
C LEU A 63 -13.01 3.58 5.05
N GLY A 64 -12.15 3.79 4.06
CA GLY A 64 -11.58 5.12 3.75
C GLY A 64 -12.67 6.12 3.39
N PHE A 65 -13.61 5.65 2.58
CA PHE A 65 -14.77 6.42 2.18
C PHE A 65 -15.66 6.80 3.36
N ALA A 66 -16.07 5.83 4.18
CA ALA A 66 -16.90 6.07 5.35
C ALA A 66 -16.22 7.06 6.32
N TYR A 67 -14.91 6.93 6.53
CA TYR A 67 -14.15 7.87 7.36
C TYR A 67 -14.13 9.29 6.76
N SER A 68 -14.00 9.45 5.44
CA SER A 68 -13.99 10.77 4.79
C SER A 68 -15.30 11.57 4.95
N ILE A 69 -16.41 10.86 5.20
CA ILE A 69 -17.73 11.44 5.45
C ILE A 69 -17.93 11.68 6.94
N LEU A 70 -17.67 10.66 7.77
CA LEU A 70 -17.94 10.72 9.19
C LEU A 70 -16.93 11.57 9.99
N SER A 71 -15.72 11.80 9.45
CA SER A 71 -14.70 12.64 10.08
C SER A 71 -14.97 14.13 9.95
N ASP A 72 -15.61 14.58 8.86
CA ASP A 72 -15.99 15.97 8.66
C ASP A 72 -17.39 16.23 9.21
N THR A 73 -17.47 17.06 10.26
CA THR A 73 -18.73 17.51 10.87
C THR A 73 -19.83 17.90 9.87
N LYS A 74 -19.48 18.63 8.79
CA LYS A 74 -20.47 19.09 7.80
C LYS A 74 -20.98 17.95 6.93
N LYS A 75 -20.10 16.99 6.59
CA LYS A 75 -20.47 15.82 5.79
C LYS A 75 -21.24 14.80 6.61
N ARG A 76 -20.81 14.58 7.86
CA ARG A 76 -21.53 13.77 8.85
C ARG A 76 -22.94 14.28 9.08
N GLU A 77 -23.11 15.59 9.34
CA GLU A 77 -24.46 16.16 9.51
C GLU A 77 -25.35 16.00 8.28
N ARG A 78 -24.78 16.05 7.07
CA ARG A 78 -25.54 15.79 5.84
C ARG A 78 -25.96 14.33 5.79
N TYR A 79 -25.03 13.41 6.01
CA TYR A 79 -25.29 11.98 6.04
C TYR A 79 -26.36 11.62 7.09
N ASP A 80 -26.23 12.12 8.32
CA ASP A 80 -27.18 11.86 9.41
C ASP A 80 -28.58 12.43 9.11
N LYS A 81 -28.70 13.47 8.26
CA LYS A 81 -29.98 14.10 7.88
C LYS A 81 -30.64 13.50 6.65
N SER A 82 -29.86 13.17 5.62
CA SER A 82 -30.40 12.68 4.34
C SER A 82 -30.32 11.18 4.18
N GLY A 83 -29.45 10.49 4.94
CA GLY A 83 -29.05 9.10 4.68
C GLY A 83 -28.30 8.93 3.34
N GLU A 84 -28.21 10.00 2.55
CA GLU A 84 -27.51 10.00 1.27
C GLU A 84 -26.05 10.32 1.49
N VAL A 85 -25.26 9.37 1.07
CA VAL A 85 -23.85 9.51 0.82
C VAL A 85 -23.71 10.31 -0.48
N GLY A 86 -23.80 11.64 -0.40
CA GLY A 86 -23.83 12.51 -1.58
C GLY A 86 -22.66 12.24 -2.55
N ASP A 87 -22.86 12.60 -3.83
CA ASP A 87 -21.90 12.45 -4.93
C ASP A 87 -20.51 13.00 -4.56
N LEU A 88 -19.67 12.13 -4.02
CA LEU A 88 -18.25 12.36 -3.82
C LEU A 88 -17.55 12.12 -5.16
N PRO A 89 -16.49 12.88 -5.47
CA PRO A 89 -15.92 12.91 -6.81
C PRO A 89 -15.51 11.50 -7.29
N GLY A 90 -16.30 10.96 -8.22
CA GLY A 90 -15.92 9.96 -9.22
C GLY A 90 -15.26 8.67 -8.74
N ILE A 91 -15.56 8.18 -7.53
CA ILE A 91 -14.86 7.01 -6.96
C ILE A 91 -15.04 5.73 -7.81
N GLU A 92 -16.16 5.58 -8.52
CA GLU A 92 -16.40 4.43 -9.41
C GLU A 92 -15.44 4.37 -10.62
N ASP A 93 -14.73 5.45 -10.96
CA ASP A 93 -13.73 5.50 -12.05
C ASP A 93 -12.31 5.84 -11.55
N LEU A 94 -12.12 5.98 -10.24
CA LEU A 94 -10.80 6.12 -9.66
C LEU A 94 -10.10 4.75 -9.69
N GLY A 95 -9.28 4.52 -10.72
CA GLY A 95 -8.33 3.41 -10.74
C GLY A 95 -7.43 3.37 -9.50
N SER A 96 -6.54 2.37 -9.41
CA SER A 96 -5.65 2.21 -8.25
C SER A 96 -4.85 3.46 -7.87
N ASP A 97 -4.54 4.34 -8.84
CA ASP A 97 -3.78 5.57 -8.59
C ASP A 97 -4.64 6.72 -8.07
N GLY A 98 -5.92 6.77 -8.43
CA GLY A 98 -6.86 7.75 -7.87
C GLY A 98 -7.10 7.52 -6.38
N TRP A 99 -7.23 6.26 -5.98
CA TRP A 99 -7.33 5.89 -4.56
C TRP A 99 -6.07 6.28 -3.77
N LYS A 100 -4.88 6.16 -4.36
CA LYS A 100 -3.64 6.57 -3.70
C LYS A 100 -3.62 8.07 -3.42
N GLU A 101 -4.00 8.90 -4.40
CA GLU A 101 -4.07 10.36 -4.22
C GLU A 101 -5.16 10.75 -3.22
N PHE A 102 -6.33 10.11 -3.27
CA PHE A 102 -7.40 10.32 -2.28
C PHE A 102 -6.92 10.03 -0.85
N PHE A 103 -6.25 8.89 -0.64
CA PHE A 103 -5.70 8.55 0.67
C PHE A 103 -4.57 9.48 1.07
N LYS A 104 -3.70 9.88 0.14
CA LYS A 104 -2.64 10.85 0.41
C LYS A 104 -3.22 12.17 0.90
N GLU A 105 -4.27 12.68 0.27
CA GLU A 105 -4.95 13.90 0.71
C GLU A 105 -5.65 13.71 2.06
N LEU A 106 -6.38 12.60 2.23
CA LEU A 106 -7.10 12.27 3.48
C LEU A 106 -6.17 12.14 4.70
N TRP A 107 -4.96 11.60 4.50
CA TRP A 107 -3.98 11.36 5.56
C TRP A 107 -2.92 12.46 5.69
N SER A 108 -2.81 13.35 4.69
CA SER A 108 -1.90 14.49 4.76
C SER A 108 -2.26 15.38 5.95
N GLY A 109 -1.33 15.51 6.91
CA GLY A 109 -1.51 16.30 8.13
C GLY A 109 -2.29 15.64 9.27
N VAL A 110 -2.92 14.46 9.07
CA VAL A 110 -3.66 13.74 10.14
C VAL A 110 -2.82 12.63 10.77
N VAL A 111 -1.93 12.02 9.99
CA VAL A 111 -0.96 10.99 10.44
C VAL A 111 0.43 11.52 10.14
N ASP A 112 0.95 12.33 11.05
CA ASP A 112 2.36 12.64 11.11
C ASP A 112 3.10 11.62 12.00
N ALA A 113 4.42 11.55 11.89
CA ALA A 113 5.23 10.67 12.73
C ALA A 113 4.96 10.90 14.24
N ASN A 114 4.67 12.15 14.63
CA ASN A 114 4.38 12.51 16.01
C ASN A 114 3.05 11.91 16.51
N SER A 115 1.98 11.95 15.70
CA SER A 115 0.67 11.38 16.05
C SER A 115 0.73 9.87 16.23
N ILE A 116 1.58 9.17 15.45
CA ILE A 116 1.82 7.73 15.61
C ILE A 116 2.51 7.46 16.95
N ASP A 117 3.51 8.24 17.29
CA ASP A 117 4.23 8.12 18.57
C ASP A 117 3.36 8.46 19.78
N GLU A 118 2.51 9.48 19.67
CA GLU A 118 1.52 9.83 20.70
C GLU A 118 0.48 8.72 20.88
N PHE A 119 -0.04 8.18 19.78
CA PHE A 119 -0.96 7.03 19.83
C PHE A 119 -0.30 5.84 20.50
N LYS A 120 0.95 5.52 20.13
CA LYS A 120 1.71 4.41 20.72
C LYS A 120 1.85 4.59 22.23
N LYS A 121 2.23 5.78 22.70
CA LYS A 121 2.34 6.08 24.15
C LYS A 121 1.02 5.91 24.89
N LYS A 122 -0.11 6.29 24.28
CA LYS A 122 -1.43 6.16 24.90
C LYS A 122 -1.95 4.72 24.89
N TYR A 123 -1.66 3.98 23.83
CA TYR A 123 -2.11 2.59 23.66
C TYR A 123 -1.32 1.63 24.54
N GLN A 124 0.00 1.82 24.63
CA GLN A 124 0.87 0.97 25.42
C GLN A 124 0.52 1.05 26.93
N GLY A 125 0.16 -0.10 27.50
CA GLY A 125 -0.20 -0.26 28.91
C GLY A 125 -1.65 0.08 29.22
N SER A 126 -2.47 0.37 28.21
CA SER A 126 -3.91 0.59 28.37
C SER A 126 -4.67 -0.74 28.51
N GLU A 127 -5.88 -0.70 29.08
CA GLU A 127 -6.77 -1.87 29.11
C GLU A 127 -7.13 -2.36 27.70
N GLU A 128 -7.17 -1.44 26.73
CA GLU A 128 -7.47 -1.76 25.33
C GLU A 128 -6.41 -2.67 24.70
N GLU A 129 -5.14 -2.44 25.04
CA GLU A 129 -4.05 -3.30 24.59
C GLU A 129 -4.17 -4.69 25.21
N ARG A 130 -4.54 -4.78 26.49
CA ARG A 130 -4.78 -6.07 27.17
C ARG A 130 -5.90 -6.84 26.49
N GLU A 131 -7.02 -6.20 26.19
CA GLU A 131 -8.14 -6.82 25.48
C GLU A 131 -7.76 -7.28 24.07
N ASP A 132 -7.04 -6.44 23.32
CA ASP A 132 -6.58 -6.77 21.98
C ASP A 132 -5.57 -7.91 21.97
N LEU A 133 -4.68 -7.98 22.97
CA LEU A 133 -3.77 -9.11 23.19
C LEU A 133 -4.54 -10.40 23.46
N ILE A 134 -5.55 -10.37 24.33
CA ILE A 134 -6.39 -11.53 24.64
C ILE A 134 -7.15 -11.99 23.39
N LYS A 135 -7.68 -11.05 22.60
CA LYS A 135 -8.39 -11.34 21.35
C LYS A 135 -7.46 -11.94 20.30
N ALA A 136 -6.26 -11.38 20.15
CA ALA A 136 -5.22 -11.91 19.28
C ALA A 136 -4.80 -13.31 19.72
N TYR A 137 -4.56 -13.53 21.02
CA TYR A 137 -4.17 -14.82 21.60
C TYR A 137 -5.22 -15.92 21.39
N LYS A 138 -6.51 -15.59 21.52
CA LYS A 138 -7.62 -16.51 21.21
C LYS A 138 -7.64 -16.88 19.72
N THR A 139 -7.36 -15.91 18.85
CA THR A 139 -7.40 -16.12 17.39
C THR A 139 -6.19 -16.91 16.89
N SER A 140 -4.99 -16.59 17.38
CA SER A 140 -3.72 -17.23 16.98
C SER A 140 -3.40 -18.52 17.72
N LYS A 141 -4.27 -18.94 18.66
CA LYS A 141 -4.08 -20.13 19.51
C LYS A 141 -2.71 -20.13 20.22
N GLY A 142 -2.29 -18.95 20.69
CA GLY A 142 -1.04 -18.76 21.42
C GLY A 142 0.24 -18.69 20.57
N ASN A 143 0.12 -18.46 19.25
CA ASN A 143 1.28 -18.17 18.42
C ASN A 143 1.70 -16.70 18.59
N MET A 144 2.87 -16.44 19.18
CA MET A 144 3.36 -15.07 19.42
C MET A 144 3.62 -14.28 18.14
N ASP A 145 4.11 -14.93 17.08
CA ASP A 145 4.42 -14.25 15.81
C ASP A 145 3.14 -13.67 15.19
N GLU A 146 2.04 -14.44 15.25
CA GLU A 146 0.71 -14.00 14.81
C GLU A 146 0.07 -12.97 15.75
N ILE A 147 0.39 -13.01 17.05
CA ILE A 147 -0.10 -12.01 18.00
C ILE A 147 0.55 -10.67 17.72
N MET A 148 1.88 -10.63 17.60
CA MET A 148 2.63 -9.41 17.35
C MET A 148 2.26 -8.79 16.00
N THR A 149 2.10 -9.59 14.95
CA THR A 149 1.67 -9.05 13.64
C THR A 149 0.25 -8.45 13.67
N ARG A 150 -0.59 -8.82 14.64
CA ARG A 150 -1.99 -8.38 14.73
C ARG A 150 -2.22 -7.25 15.72
N VAL A 151 -1.41 -7.16 16.78
CA VAL A 151 -1.50 -6.10 17.79
C VAL A 151 -0.91 -4.81 17.22
N PRO A 152 -1.67 -3.69 17.21
CA PRO A 152 -1.16 -2.41 16.74
C PRO A 152 0.05 -1.91 17.54
N GLY A 153 1.04 -1.32 16.85
CA GLY A 153 2.17 -0.64 17.50
C GLY A 153 3.18 -1.55 18.21
N SER A 154 3.08 -2.87 18.05
CA SER A 154 4.00 -3.81 18.70
C SER A 154 5.38 -3.80 18.05
N SER A 155 6.39 -3.50 18.85
CA SER A 155 7.80 -3.78 18.56
C SER A 155 8.15 -5.22 18.93
N ILE A 156 9.22 -5.77 18.34
CA ILE A 156 9.85 -7.01 18.84
C ILE A 156 10.23 -6.87 20.32
N ASP A 157 10.61 -5.69 20.76
CA ASP A 157 10.98 -5.43 22.16
C ASP A 157 9.77 -5.53 23.12
N ASP A 158 8.54 -5.42 22.62
CA ASP A 158 7.31 -5.49 23.42
C ASP A 158 6.90 -6.94 23.75
N GLU A 159 7.57 -7.96 23.18
CA GLU A 159 7.23 -9.38 23.37
C GLU A 159 7.25 -9.80 24.85
N ALA A 160 8.24 -9.30 25.62
CA ALA A 160 8.36 -9.62 27.05
C ALA A 160 7.14 -9.11 27.83
N ARG A 161 6.73 -7.86 27.58
CA ARG A 161 5.57 -7.25 28.23
C ARG A 161 4.28 -7.96 27.86
N PHE A 162 4.10 -8.31 26.58
CA PHE A 162 2.93 -9.05 26.13
C PHE A 162 2.81 -10.41 26.80
N ARG A 163 3.94 -11.09 27.01
CA ARG A 163 3.96 -12.36 27.73
C ARG A 163 3.59 -12.20 29.19
N ASP A 164 4.08 -11.17 29.87
CA ASP A 164 3.73 -10.94 31.27
C ASP A 164 2.22 -10.71 31.43
N ILE A 165 1.63 -9.88 30.55
CA ILE A 165 0.17 -9.64 30.51
C ILE A 165 -0.61 -10.95 30.24
N LEU A 166 -0.15 -11.76 29.28
CA LEU A 166 -0.83 -13.02 28.95
C LEU A 166 -0.65 -14.06 30.06
N ASN A 167 0.51 -14.14 30.70
CA ASN A 167 0.76 -15.02 31.85
C ASN A 167 -0.11 -14.63 33.05
N GLU A 168 -0.27 -13.34 33.30
CA GLU A 168 -1.20 -12.84 34.31
C GLU A 168 -2.65 -13.24 33.99
N ALA A 169 -3.08 -13.09 32.74
CA ALA A 169 -4.41 -13.48 32.29
C ALA A 169 -4.64 -15.01 32.30
N ILE A 170 -3.59 -15.82 32.12
CA ILE A 170 -3.64 -17.28 32.31
C ILE A 170 -3.76 -17.61 33.81
N LYS A 171 -3.00 -16.90 34.66
CA LYS A 171 -3.03 -17.08 36.12
C LYS A 171 -4.37 -16.66 36.72
N SER A 172 -5.02 -15.65 36.17
CA SER A 172 -6.37 -15.22 36.55
C SER A 172 -7.49 -16.09 35.95
N GLU A 173 -7.14 -17.19 35.27
CA GLU A 173 -8.06 -18.13 34.58
C GLU A 173 -8.96 -17.49 33.51
N GLU A 174 -8.64 -16.28 33.03
CA GLU A 174 -9.40 -15.58 31.98
C GLU A 174 -9.16 -16.20 30.60
N ILE A 175 -7.97 -16.80 30.40
CA ILE A 175 -7.57 -17.50 29.18
C ILE A 175 -6.86 -18.81 29.48
N ARG A 176 -7.11 -19.83 28.64
CA ARG A 176 -6.40 -21.12 28.72
C ARG A 176 -5.00 -21.03 28.12
N SER A 177 -4.03 -21.73 28.71
CA SER A 177 -2.70 -21.89 28.14
C SER A 177 -2.73 -22.77 26.88
N TYR A 178 -2.16 -22.30 25.77
CA TYR A 178 -1.99 -23.10 24.56
C TYR A 178 -0.58 -23.68 24.47
N LYS A 179 -0.45 -24.89 23.92
CA LYS A 179 0.84 -25.59 23.74
C LYS A 179 1.85 -24.79 22.92
N LYS A 180 1.40 -24.08 21.87
CA LYS A 180 2.27 -23.22 21.05
C LYS A 180 2.87 -22.05 21.84
N PHE A 181 2.14 -21.52 22.82
CA PHE A 181 2.60 -20.40 23.64
C PHE A 181 3.75 -20.83 24.56
N THR A 182 3.66 -22.02 25.15
CA THR A 182 4.71 -22.58 26.01
C THR A 182 5.94 -23.01 25.22
N GLU A 183 5.77 -23.56 24.01
CA GLU A 183 6.88 -24.04 23.17
C GLU A 183 7.70 -22.90 22.56
N THR A 184 7.03 -21.82 22.13
CA THR A 184 7.68 -20.65 21.53
C THR A 184 8.29 -19.68 22.56
N SER A 185 8.26 -20.07 23.86
CA SER A 185 8.78 -19.29 24.99
C SER A 185 10.25 -19.58 25.31
N SER A 186 10.93 -20.44 24.56
CA SER A 186 12.36 -20.65 24.73
C SER A 186 13.14 -19.38 24.38
N SER A 187 14.16 -19.07 25.18
CA SER A 187 15.08 -17.93 24.95
C SER A 187 15.69 -17.95 23.54
N SER A 188 15.86 -19.13 22.95
CA SER A 188 16.34 -19.31 21.57
C SER A 188 15.35 -18.80 20.52
N SER A 189 14.05 -19.08 20.65
CA SER A 189 13.03 -18.57 19.72
C SER A 189 12.87 -17.05 19.79
N ILE A 190 13.01 -16.47 20.98
CA ILE A 190 12.95 -15.02 21.19
C ILE A 190 14.15 -14.35 20.50
N ASN A 191 15.35 -14.87 20.73
CA ASN A 191 16.57 -14.36 20.10
C ASN A 191 16.51 -14.51 18.57
N LYS A 192 15.94 -15.60 18.05
CA LYS A 192 15.76 -15.79 16.62
C LYS A 192 14.86 -14.70 16.02
N ARG A 193 13.71 -14.39 16.63
CA ARG A 193 12.84 -13.28 16.19
C ARG A 193 13.55 -11.94 16.21
N LYS A 194 14.31 -11.65 17.27
CA LYS A 194 15.12 -10.43 17.37
C LYS A 194 16.13 -10.32 16.22
N MET A 195 16.80 -11.42 15.88
CA MET A 195 17.76 -11.46 14.78
C MET A 195 17.09 -11.36 13.40
N ASP A 196 15.93 -12.00 13.20
CA ASP A 196 15.16 -11.90 11.94
C ASP A 196 14.69 -10.46 11.71
N ALA A 197 14.16 -9.81 12.74
CA ALA A 197 13.74 -8.42 12.67
C ALA A 197 14.90 -7.44 12.46
N GLU A 198 16.05 -7.65 13.11
CA GLU A 198 17.22 -6.81 12.90
C GLU A 198 17.78 -6.94 11.48
N ARG A 199 17.65 -8.14 10.88
CA ARG A 199 18.00 -8.37 9.47
C ARG A 199 17.05 -7.62 8.54
N GLU A 200 15.75 -7.74 8.76
CA GLU A 200 14.72 -7.04 7.99
C GLU A 200 14.89 -5.52 8.09
N ALA A 201 15.16 -4.98 9.28
CA ALA A 201 15.44 -3.56 9.49
C ALA A 201 16.69 -3.11 8.70
N LYS A 202 17.77 -3.89 8.70
CA LYS A 202 18.98 -3.60 7.91
C LYS A 202 18.73 -3.70 6.40
N GLU A 203 17.86 -4.61 5.96
CA GLU A 203 17.46 -4.72 4.56
C GLU A 203 16.61 -3.51 4.14
N ALA A 204 15.66 -3.09 4.98
CA ALA A 204 14.86 -1.89 4.79
C ALA A 204 15.74 -0.63 4.76
N GLU A 205 16.73 -0.51 5.65
CA GLU A 205 17.69 0.60 5.66
C GLU A 205 18.54 0.63 4.38
N LYS A 206 19.03 -0.54 3.92
CA LYS A 206 19.76 -0.65 2.65
C LYS A 206 18.88 -0.28 1.45
N MET A 207 17.64 -0.74 1.42
CA MET A 207 16.68 -0.41 0.37
C MET A 207 16.34 1.09 0.39
N ALA A 208 16.12 1.68 1.57
CA ALA A 208 15.93 3.12 1.72
C ALA A 208 17.15 3.90 1.20
N LYS A 209 18.36 3.42 1.50
CA LYS A 209 19.61 4.00 0.99
C LYS A 209 19.75 3.88 -0.53
N GLU A 210 19.38 2.75 -1.11
CA GLU A 210 19.38 2.52 -2.55
C GLU A 210 18.31 3.35 -3.30
N LEU A 211 17.17 3.57 -2.63
CA LEU A 211 16.12 4.48 -3.08
C LEU A 211 16.50 5.95 -2.89
N GLY A 212 17.54 6.26 -2.12
CA GLY A 212 18.01 7.62 -1.86
C GLY A 212 17.18 8.37 -0.80
N LEU A 213 16.48 7.64 0.07
CA LEU A 213 15.61 8.16 1.13
C LEU A 213 16.34 8.42 2.45
N VAL A 214 17.68 8.33 2.45
CA VAL A 214 18.48 8.51 3.67
C VAL A 214 18.95 9.96 3.75
N ASN A 215 18.37 10.71 4.69
CA ASN A 215 18.65 12.10 5.09
C ASN A 215 17.97 13.23 4.28
N ASN A 216 16.70 13.12 3.91
CA ASN A 216 15.98 14.26 3.32
C ASN A 216 14.71 14.54 4.12
N GLU A 217 14.81 15.51 5.02
CA GLU A 217 13.69 16.03 5.83
C GLU A 217 12.68 16.81 4.97
N ASP A 218 13.01 17.14 3.71
CA ASP A 218 12.20 17.95 2.81
C ASP A 218 11.68 17.15 1.60
N GLU A 219 10.35 16.97 1.50
CA GLU A 219 9.66 16.31 0.38
C GLU A 219 9.99 16.89 -1.01
N LYS A 220 10.45 18.15 -1.06
CA LYS A 220 10.85 18.84 -2.30
C LYS A 220 12.08 18.20 -2.94
N GLU A 221 13.06 17.75 -2.15
CA GLU A 221 14.28 17.15 -2.69
C GLU A 221 14.04 15.73 -3.22
N ILE A 222 13.06 15.01 -2.65
CA ILE A 222 12.65 13.69 -3.15
C ILE A 222 12.04 13.81 -4.55
N ASN A 223 11.18 14.81 -4.77
CA ASN A 223 10.62 15.09 -6.10
C ASN A 223 11.71 15.44 -7.12
N ASP A 224 12.71 16.23 -6.71
CA ASP A 224 13.85 16.57 -7.56
C ASP A 224 14.73 15.36 -7.91
N ILE A 225 14.90 14.41 -6.98
CA ILE A 225 15.62 13.16 -7.23
C ILE A 225 14.85 12.27 -8.22
N ILE A 226 13.52 12.20 -8.10
CA ILE A 226 12.65 11.45 -9.03
C ILE A 226 12.72 12.05 -10.44
N LEU A 227 12.64 13.39 -10.55
CA LEU A 227 12.79 14.10 -11.82
C LEU A 227 14.17 13.87 -12.45
N LYS A 228 15.26 13.99 -11.67
CA LYS A 228 16.63 13.70 -12.14
C LYS A 228 16.83 12.25 -12.58
N ARG A 229 16.17 11.29 -11.95
CA ARG A 229 16.19 9.87 -12.38
C ARG A 229 15.44 9.67 -13.70
N GLY A 230 14.30 10.36 -13.87
CA GLY A 230 13.57 10.42 -15.13
C GLY A 230 14.40 11.02 -16.25
N GLU A 231 15.06 12.15 -16.00
CA GLU A 231 15.96 12.82 -16.95
C GLU A 231 17.13 11.93 -17.37
N LYS A 232 17.78 11.23 -16.44
CA LYS A 232 18.87 10.29 -16.79
C LYS A 232 18.40 9.16 -17.70
N ARG A 233 17.19 8.62 -17.47
CA ARG A 233 16.59 7.60 -18.35
C ARG A 233 16.25 8.17 -19.73
N MET A 234 15.74 9.40 -19.77
CA MET A 234 15.43 10.09 -21.02
C MET A 234 16.69 10.45 -21.81
N ASN A 235 17.75 10.90 -21.14
CA ASN A 235 19.04 11.21 -21.77
C ASN A 235 19.72 9.96 -22.31
N ALA A 236 19.65 8.82 -21.61
CA ALA A 236 20.13 7.55 -22.13
C ALA A 236 19.33 7.08 -23.36
N LEU A 237 18.01 7.34 -23.38
CA LEU A 237 17.16 7.07 -24.55
C LEU A 237 17.53 8.00 -25.72
N ILE A 238 17.73 9.29 -25.46
CA ILE A 238 18.14 10.28 -26.45
C ILE A 238 19.52 9.96 -27.01
N GLU A 239 20.50 9.62 -26.17
CA GLU A 239 21.84 9.21 -26.62
C GLU A 239 21.77 7.93 -27.47
N SER A 240 20.90 6.98 -27.10
CA SER A 240 20.66 5.78 -27.92
C SER A 240 19.97 6.08 -29.26
N LEU A 241 19.16 7.14 -29.33
CA LEU A 241 18.50 7.62 -30.54
C LEU A 241 19.49 8.41 -31.41
N GLU A 242 20.26 9.32 -30.83
CA GLU A 242 21.35 10.03 -31.51
C GLU A 242 22.37 9.03 -32.08
N ALA A 243 22.76 8.00 -31.33
CA ALA A 243 23.63 6.95 -31.86
C ALA A 243 23.02 6.19 -33.07
N ARG A 244 21.69 6.11 -33.16
CA ARG A 244 20.97 5.47 -34.27
C ARG A 244 20.71 6.40 -35.45
N TYR A 245 20.55 7.70 -35.22
CA TYR A 245 20.11 8.67 -36.22
C TYR A 245 21.16 9.71 -36.62
N SER A 246 22.20 9.96 -35.82
CA SER A 246 23.25 10.96 -36.10
C SER A 246 24.36 10.47 -37.05
N ASN A 247 24.25 9.24 -37.58
CA ASN A 247 25.28 8.67 -38.45
C ASN A 247 25.05 8.96 -39.95
N ASN A 248 24.53 10.14 -40.28
CA ASN A 248 24.27 10.53 -41.66
C ASN A 248 24.76 11.93 -42.01
N GLU A 249 25.98 12.30 -41.58
CA GLU A 249 26.74 13.36 -42.24
C GLU A 249 28.21 12.96 -42.46
N SER A 250 28.54 12.82 -43.75
CA SER A 250 29.87 12.94 -44.37
C SER A 250 30.94 11.87 -44.06
N LYS A 251 31.11 10.89 -44.98
CA LYS A 251 32.42 10.26 -45.23
C LYS A 251 32.69 10.03 -46.73
N LYS A 252 33.51 10.90 -47.32
CA LYS A 252 34.41 10.53 -48.43
C LYS A 252 35.73 10.03 -47.84
N ALA A 253 36.23 8.93 -48.42
CA ALA A 253 37.61 8.41 -48.44
C ALA A 253 38.03 7.26 -47.48
N LYS A 254 38.53 6.22 -48.17
CA LYS A 254 39.64 5.26 -47.88
C LYS A 254 39.46 4.10 -46.89
N VAL A 255 39.13 2.95 -47.51
CA VAL A 255 39.70 1.59 -47.36
C VAL A 255 40.94 1.45 -46.44
N THR A 256 40.87 0.54 -45.46
CA THR A 256 41.76 -0.65 -45.33
C THR A 256 41.24 -1.60 -44.22
N GLY A 257 41.34 -2.92 -44.44
CA GLY A 257 41.55 -3.87 -43.32
C GLY A 257 40.41 -4.80 -42.86
N LYS A 258 40.19 -5.88 -43.62
CA LYS A 258 39.86 -7.28 -43.22
C LYS A 258 38.99 -7.55 -41.95
N GLY A 259 37.81 -8.16 -42.16
CA GLY A 259 37.14 -8.99 -41.15
C GLY A 259 35.81 -9.58 -41.64
N LYS A 260 35.61 -10.90 -41.49
CA LYS A 260 34.61 -11.77 -42.15
C LYS A 260 33.13 -11.38 -42.06
N LYS A 261 32.43 -11.66 -43.18
CA LYS A 261 30.98 -11.61 -43.41
C LYS A 261 30.20 -12.65 -42.58
N THR A 262 29.14 -12.19 -41.92
CA THR A 262 27.89 -12.95 -41.72
C THR A 262 26.74 -12.09 -42.27
N LYS A 263 25.97 -12.68 -43.19
CA LYS A 263 24.84 -12.03 -43.87
C LYS A 263 23.67 -11.90 -42.89
N ASN A 264 23.24 -10.67 -42.61
CA ASN A 264 21.83 -10.39 -42.40
C ASN A 264 21.46 -9.18 -43.24
N LYS A 265 20.54 -9.38 -44.19
CA LYS A 265 20.05 -8.33 -45.09
C LYS A 265 19.31 -7.29 -44.26
N GLY A 266 19.90 -6.10 -44.11
CA GLY A 266 19.15 -4.92 -43.69
C GLY A 266 18.11 -4.61 -44.74
N VAL A 267 16.84 -4.77 -44.39
CA VAL A 267 15.73 -4.23 -45.17
C VAL A 267 15.77 -2.73 -44.95
N ILE A 268 16.02 -1.97 -46.01
CA ILE A 268 15.80 -0.53 -46.03
C ILE A 268 14.28 -0.36 -45.94
N VAL A 269 13.78 -0.02 -44.76
CA VAL A 269 12.39 0.39 -44.60
C VAL A 269 12.37 1.87 -44.97
N ASN A 270 12.02 2.17 -46.21
CA ASN A 270 11.59 3.51 -46.56
C ASN A 270 10.33 3.80 -45.74
N GLU A 271 10.30 4.95 -45.09
CA GLU A 271 9.12 5.42 -44.37
C GLU A 271 7.91 5.40 -45.33
N PRO A 272 6.78 4.81 -44.93
CA PRO A 272 5.57 4.82 -45.75
C PRO A 272 5.14 6.28 -45.94
N THR A 273 4.79 6.64 -47.17
CA THR A 273 4.34 8.00 -47.47
C THR A 273 3.07 8.31 -46.68
N GLU A 274 2.83 9.58 -46.40
CA GLU A 274 1.72 10.02 -45.54
C GLU A 274 0.35 9.52 -46.00
N GLU A 275 0.20 9.26 -47.30
CA GLU A 275 -0.99 8.63 -47.90
C GLU A 275 -1.17 7.17 -47.49
N GLU A 276 -0.09 6.39 -47.45
CA GLU A 276 -0.11 4.97 -47.03
C GLU A 276 -0.43 4.86 -45.52
N PHE A 277 0.08 5.80 -44.72
CA PHE A 277 -0.21 5.83 -43.29
C PHE A 277 -1.67 6.19 -42.99
N ARG A 278 -2.24 7.15 -43.72
CA ARG A 278 -3.67 7.50 -43.61
C ARG A 278 -4.58 6.36 -44.06
N ALA A 279 -4.22 5.64 -45.12
CA ALA A 279 -4.97 4.48 -45.58
C ALA A 279 -4.99 3.32 -44.55
N ILE A 280 -3.91 3.15 -43.78
CA ILE A 280 -3.82 2.16 -42.70
C ILE A 280 -4.66 2.61 -41.49
N GLN A 281 -4.65 3.90 -41.14
CA GLN A 281 -5.54 4.45 -40.11
C GLN A 281 -7.02 4.30 -40.47
N GLU A 282 -7.41 4.58 -41.72
CA GLU A 282 -8.79 4.38 -42.17
C GLU A 282 -9.20 2.90 -42.12
N LYS A 283 -8.31 1.97 -42.51
CA LYS A 283 -8.58 0.53 -42.39
C LYS A 283 -8.76 0.08 -40.94
N MET A 284 -7.97 0.60 -40.01
CA MET A 284 -8.09 0.31 -38.58
C MET A 284 -9.42 0.83 -38.01
N LEU A 285 -9.85 2.01 -38.43
CA LEU A 285 -11.12 2.61 -38.02
C LEU A 285 -12.33 1.85 -38.59
N LYS A 286 -12.24 1.37 -39.83
CA LYS A 286 -13.30 0.57 -40.47
C LYS A 286 -13.49 -0.80 -39.81
N ASN A 287 -12.41 -1.43 -39.33
CA ASN A 287 -12.48 -2.71 -38.62
C ASN A 287 -13.01 -2.58 -37.19
N ARG A 288 -12.90 -1.40 -36.56
CA ARG A 288 -13.50 -1.12 -35.25
C ARG A 288 -15.02 -0.91 -35.29
N SER A 289 -15.59 -0.56 -36.45
CA SER A 289 -17.03 -0.35 -36.62
C SER A 289 -17.83 -1.62 -36.96
N LYS A 290 -17.16 -2.78 -37.12
CA LYS A 290 -17.80 -4.05 -37.49
C LYS A 290 -17.78 -5.12 -36.40
N LYS A 291 -17.54 -4.72 -35.14
CA LYS A 291 -17.55 -5.62 -33.99
C LYS A 291 -18.58 -5.18 -32.98
#